data_AF-A0A6B2ULX1-F1
#
_entry.id   AF-A0A6B2ULX1-F1
#
_cell.length_a   1.000
_cell.length_b   1.000
_cell.length_c   1.000
_cell.angle_alpha   90.00
_cell.angle_beta   90.00
_cell.angle_gamma   90.00
#
_symmetry.space_group_name_H-M   'P 1'
#
loop_
_entity.id
_entity.type
_entity.pdbx_description
1 polymer ?
#
loop_
_entity_poly.entity_id
_entity_poly.type
_entity_poly.pdbx_seq_one_letter_code
_entity_poly.pdbx_strand_id
1 'polypeptide(L)'
;MTVLVDDGSLRVEKHLTTWDGDGLGAFLAARAEEFRGWDGPRAWRSLEGDLRLSAVHTGRSVRLAWELWGDLLGDTWQLTYVTEHAPGEDMRGLAADVDAFLRSC
;
A
#
# COMPACT_ATOMS: atom_id res chain seq x y z
N MET A 1 -5.63 -8.63 6.02
CA MET A 1 -5.16 -7.28 6.40
C MET A 1 -6.33 -6.37 6.72
N THR A 2 -6.25 -5.60 7.80
CA THR A 2 -7.30 -4.66 8.25
C THR A 2 -6.75 -3.23 8.26
N VAL A 3 -7.37 -2.31 7.53
CA VAL A 3 -7.03 -0.88 7.52
C VAL A 3 -8.11 -0.10 8.28
N LEU A 4 -7.70 0.76 9.21
CA LEU A 4 -8.60 1.59 10.04
C LEU A 4 -8.49 3.07 9.64
N VAL A 5 -9.63 3.73 9.48
CA VAL A 5 -9.74 5.19 9.32
C VAL A 5 -10.74 5.70 10.36
N ASP A 6 -10.37 6.73 11.11
CA ASP A 6 -11.15 7.34 12.19
C ASP A 6 -11.35 8.84 11.96
N ASP A 7 -12.62 9.26 11.87
CA ASP A 7 -13.10 10.67 11.82
C ASP A 7 -14.20 10.89 12.88
N GLY A 8 -14.13 10.16 14.00
CA GLY A 8 -15.05 10.33 15.13
C GLY A 8 -16.51 9.88 14.91
N SER A 9 -16.94 9.51 13.69
CA SER A 9 -18.30 8.99 13.44
C SER A 9 -18.40 7.80 12.47
N LEU A 10 -17.36 7.49 11.71
CA LEU A 10 -17.37 6.38 10.74
C LEU A 10 -16.10 5.54 10.86
N ARG A 11 -16.27 4.25 11.19
CA ARG A 11 -15.22 3.23 11.11
C ARG A 11 -15.58 2.26 10.00
N VAL A 12 -14.72 2.18 8.98
CA VAL A 12 -14.84 1.21 7.90
C VAL A 12 -13.74 0.18 8.06
N GLU A 13 -14.11 -1.09 7.98
CA GLU A 13 -13.18 -2.21 8.05
C GLU A 13 -13.31 -3.06 6.79
N LYS A 14 -12.20 -3.24 6.07
CA LYS A 14 -12.16 -4.07 4.86
C LYS A 14 -11.13 -5.17 5.04
N HIS A 15 -11.58 -6.41 4.85
CA HIS A 15 -10.71 -7.57 4.82
C HIS A 15 -10.16 -7.72 3.40
N LEU A 16 -8.84 -7.73 3.31
CA LEU A 16 -8.11 -8.01 2.08
C LEU A 16 -7.59 -9.44 2.12
N THR A 17 -7.87 -10.17 1.05
CA THR A 17 -7.26 -11.48 0.77
C THR A 17 -6.09 -11.26 -0.18
N THR A 18 -4.91 -11.72 0.23
CA THR A 18 -3.70 -11.73 -0.59
C THR A 18 -3.17 -13.15 -0.66
N TRP A 19 -2.81 -13.62 -1.85
CA TRP A 19 -2.25 -14.95 -2.08
C TRP A 19 -0.73 -14.86 -2.03
N ASP A 20 -0.14 -15.28 -0.91
CA ASP A 20 1.29 -15.12 -0.65
C ASP A 20 1.76 -13.65 -0.83
N GLY A 21 0.91 -12.72 -0.35
CA GLY A 21 1.13 -11.28 -0.48
C GLY A 21 0.92 -10.69 -1.88
N ASP A 22 0.52 -11.48 -2.88
CA ASP A 22 0.38 -11.12 -4.31
C ASP A 22 1.57 -10.28 -4.86
N GLY A 23 2.75 -10.41 -4.25
CA GLY A 23 3.93 -9.60 -4.59
C GLY A 23 3.99 -8.18 -4.01
N LEU A 24 3.13 -7.79 -3.07
CA LEU A 24 3.18 -6.47 -2.41
C LEU A 24 4.53 -6.22 -1.72
N GLY A 25 5.02 -7.18 -0.94
CA GLY A 25 6.32 -7.09 -0.28
C GLY A 25 7.47 -6.94 -1.29
N ALA A 26 7.44 -7.74 -2.36
CA ALA A 26 8.42 -7.65 -3.44
C ALA A 26 8.35 -6.31 -4.19
N PHE A 27 7.15 -5.76 -4.40
CA PHE A 27 6.95 -4.45 -4.98
C PHE A 27 7.63 -3.36 -4.13
N LEU A 28 7.37 -3.34 -2.82
CA LEU A 28 7.96 -2.38 -1.89
C LEU A 28 9.50 -2.53 -1.80
N ALA A 29 10.00 -3.76 -1.70
CA ALA A 29 11.43 -4.04 -1.68
C ALA A 29 12.12 -3.53 -2.96
N ALA A 30 11.51 -3.74 -4.12
CA ALA A 30 12.04 -3.22 -5.38
C ALA A 30 12.06 -1.68 -5.40
N ARG A 31 11.05 -0.99 -4.82
CA ARG A 31 11.08 0.48 -4.68
C ARG A 31 12.16 0.96 -3.71
N ALA A 32 12.46 0.18 -2.68
CA ALA A 32 13.53 0.49 -1.74
C ALA A 32 14.92 0.41 -2.40
N GLU A 33 15.14 -0.57 -3.29
CA GLU A 33 16.41 -0.71 -4.02
C GLU A 33 16.58 0.32 -5.14
N GLU A 34 15.49 0.87 -5.66
CA GLU A 34 15.49 1.98 -6.63
C GLU A 34 15.61 3.36 -5.93
N PHE A 35 16.31 3.44 -4.80
CA PHE A 35 16.42 4.65 -3.96
C PHE A 35 17.05 5.86 -4.65
N ARG A 36 17.76 5.67 -5.77
CA ARG A 36 18.28 6.78 -6.59
C ARG A 36 17.19 7.47 -7.40
N GLY A 37 16.01 6.87 -7.46
CA GLY A 37 14.86 7.35 -8.19
C GLY A 37 14.48 6.49 -9.38
N TRP A 38 13.26 6.69 -9.84
CA TRP A 38 12.70 6.11 -11.05
C TRP A 38 11.76 7.12 -11.71
N ASP A 39 11.57 6.98 -13.02
CA ASP A 39 10.65 7.82 -13.78
C ASP A 39 9.22 7.30 -13.67
N GLY A 40 8.29 8.25 -13.48
CA GLY A 40 6.86 8.00 -13.50
C GLY A 40 6.30 7.21 -12.30
N PRO A 41 4.96 7.08 -12.23
CA PRO A 41 4.31 6.27 -11.22
C PRO A 41 4.50 4.78 -11.50
N ARG A 42 4.73 4.00 -10.44
CA ARG A 42 4.68 2.54 -10.46
C ARG A 42 3.53 2.08 -9.59
N ALA A 43 2.83 1.02 -9.99
CA ALA A 43 1.70 0.54 -9.22
C ALA A 43 1.76 -0.97 -9.03
N TRP A 44 1.23 -1.40 -7.90
CA TRP A 44 0.85 -2.76 -7.60
C TRP A 44 -0.66 -2.78 -7.28
N ARG A 45 -1.31 -3.91 -7.51
CA ARG A 45 -2.71 -4.12 -7.19
C ARG A 45 -2.87 -5.53 -6.61
N SER A 46 -3.70 -5.68 -5.58
CA SER A 46 -4.09 -7.00 -5.08
C SER A 46 -4.82 -7.80 -6.15
N LEU A 47 -4.84 -9.13 -6.01
CA LEU A 47 -5.47 -9.99 -7.01
C LEU A 47 -6.96 -9.72 -7.18
N GLU A 48 -7.69 -9.56 -6.07
CA GLU A 48 -9.12 -9.22 -6.05
C GLU A 48 -9.39 -7.79 -6.55
N GLY A 49 -8.36 -6.95 -6.58
CA GLY A 49 -8.44 -5.60 -7.10
C GLY A 49 -8.92 -4.55 -6.10
N ASP A 50 -9.23 -4.96 -4.88
CA ASP A 50 -9.74 -4.13 -3.78
C ASP A 50 -8.71 -3.14 -3.23
N LEU A 51 -7.42 -3.41 -3.41
CA LEU A 51 -6.32 -2.53 -2.99
C LEU A 51 -5.37 -2.25 -4.16
N ARG A 52 -5.03 -0.99 -4.34
CA ARG A 52 -3.95 -0.53 -5.22
C ARG A 52 -2.95 0.28 -4.41
N LEU A 53 -1.67 0.05 -4.67
CA LEU A 53 -0.58 0.86 -4.15
C LEU A 53 0.15 1.51 -5.31
N SER A 54 0.14 2.84 -5.36
CA SER A 54 0.88 3.62 -6.37
C SER A 54 2.06 4.32 -5.71
N ALA A 55 3.25 4.23 -6.31
CA ALA A 55 4.50 4.77 -5.82
C ALA A 55 5.10 5.77 -6.81
N VAL A 56 5.44 6.97 -6.32
CA VAL A 56 6.11 8.02 -7.09
C VAL A 56 7.37 8.45 -6.35
N HIS A 57 8.51 8.42 -7.04
CA HIS A 57 9.73 9.02 -6.52
C HIS A 57 9.74 10.52 -6.85
N THR A 58 9.85 11.37 -5.83
CA THR A 58 9.80 12.83 -5.97
C THR A 58 11.20 13.45 -6.10
N GLY A 59 12.24 12.64 -6.08
CA GLY A 59 13.64 13.04 -6.00
C GLY A 59 14.14 13.15 -4.55
N ARG A 60 13.27 13.50 -3.61
CA ARG A 60 13.58 13.61 -2.17
C ARG A 60 12.92 12.54 -1.31
N SER A 61 11.82 11.95 -1.79
CA SER A 61 10.98 11.01 -1.06
C SER A 61 10.27 10.07 -2.00
N VAL A 62 9.75 8.98 -1.45
CA VAL A 62 8.82 8.09 -2.13
C VAL A 62 7.42 8.38 -1.56
N ARG A 63 6.53 8.85 -2.42
CA ARG A 63 5.11 9.01 -2.08
C ARG A 63 4.38 7.72 -2.45
N LEU A 64 3.71 7.13 -1.47
CA LEU A 64 2.87 5.95 -1.64
C LEU A 64 1.40 6.36 -1.49
N ALA A 65 0.57 6.08 -2.49
CA ALA A 65 -0.87 6.23 -2.43
C ALA A 65 -1.52 4.85 -2.31
N TRP A 66 -2.18 4.62 -1.19
CA TRP A 66 -2.94 3.43 -0.84
C TRP A 66 -4.40 3.69 -1.20
N GLU A 67 -4.88 3.06 -2.25
CA GLU A 67 -6.24 3.21 -2.76
C GLU A 67 -7.01 1.93 -2.48
N LEU A 68 -8.08 2.03 -1.69
CA LEU A 68 -8.88 0.91 -1.22
C LEU A 68 -10.32 1.10 -1.68
N TRP A 69 -10.90 0.05 -2.25
CA TRP A 69 -12.31 -0.01 -2.63
C TRP A 69 -13.04 -1.03 -1.76
N GLY A 70 -14.32 -0.74 -1.51
CA GLY A 70 -15.21 -1.70 -0.87
C GLY A 70 -16.66 -1.40 -1.19
N ASP A 71 -17.50 -2.40 -0.96
CA ASP A 71 -18.95 -2.27 -1.12
C ASP A 71 -19.61 -2.27 0.25
N LEU A 72 -20.54 -1.34 0.46
CA LEU A 72 -21.34 -1.24 1.66
C LEU A 72 -22.80 -1.02 1.27
N LEU A 73 -23.67 -2.00 1.56
CA LEU A 73 -25.11 -1.93 1.31
C LEU A 73 -25.50 -1.65 -0.16
N GLY A 74 -24.65 -2.05 -1.11
CA GLY A 74 -24.88 -1.83 -2.55
C GLY A 74 -24.23 -0.56 -3.10
N ASP A 75 -23.64 0.28 -2.24
CA ASP A 75 -22.85 1.44 -2.64
C ASP A 75 -21.36 1.13 -2.57
N THR A 76 -20.63 1.41 -3.66
CA THR A 76 -19.17 1.30 -3.69
C THR A 76 -18.54 2.57 -3.11
N TRP A 77 -17.61 2.41 -2.17
CA TRP A 77 -16.80 3.48 -1.61
C TRP A 77 -15.34 3.33 -2.03
N GLN A 78 -14.62 4.45 -2.02
CA GLN A 78 -13.18 4.50 -2.22
C GLN A 78 -12.54 5.32 -1.09
N LEU A 79 -11.44 4.79 -0.56
CA LEU A 79 -10.56 5.47 0.37
C LEU A 79 -9.18 5.64 -0.29
N THR A 80 -8.60 6.83 -0.18
CA THR A 80 -7.19 7.04 -0.53
C THR A 80 -6.43 7.55 0.68
N TYR A 81 -5.37 6.86 1.06
CA TYR A 81 -4.43 7.29 2.09
C TYR A 81 -3.04 7.47 1.47
N VAL A 82 -2.32 8.53 1.84
CA VAL A 82 -1.01 8.84 1.28
C VAL A 82 0.03 8.86 2.37
N THR A 83 1.11 8.10 2.18
CA THR A 83 2.30 8.14 3.04
C THR A 83 3.51 8.65 2.25
N GLU A 84 4.46 9.25 2.96
CA GLU A 84 5.70 9.74 2.38
C GLU A 84 6.87 9.13 3.17
N HIS A 85 7.80 8.52 2.43
CA HIS A 85 8.90 7.74 2.98
C HIS A 85 10.23 8.25 2.45
N ALA A 86 11.28 8.17 3.27
CA ALA A 86 12.63 8.40 2.78
C ALA A 86 13.04 7.25 1.83
N PRO A 87 13.74 7.53 0.71
CA PRO A 87 14.23 6.46 -0.15
C PRO A 87 15.27 5.60 0.60
N GLY A 88 15.41 4.33 0.21
CA GLY A 88 16.39 3.42 0.81
C GLY A 88 15.91 2.81 2.12
N GLU A 89 16.64 3.02 3.23
CA GLU A 89 16.45 2.30 4.50
C GLU A 89 15.03 2.40 5.07
N ASP A 90 14.38 3.56 5.02
CA ASP A 90 13.00 3.71 5.49
C ASP A 90 12.02 2.85 4.65
N MET A 91 12.17 2.89 3.32
CA MET A 91 11.42 1.99 2.42
C MET A 91 11.77 0.50 2.63
N ARG A 92 13.00 0.15 3.01
CA ARG A 92 13.37 -1.24 3.36
C ARG A 92 12.71 -1.69 4.65
N GLY A 93 12.67 -0.83 5.66
CA GLY A 93 11.95 -1.05 6.90
C GLY A 93 10.46 -1.31 6.63
N LEU A 94 9.82 -0.42 5.85
CA LEU A 94 8.43 -0.60 5.43
C LEU A 94 8.22 -1.93 4.69
N ALA A 95 9.10 -2.30 3.75
CA ALA A 95 8.98 -3.55 3.02
C ALA A 95 9.09 -4.77 3.95
N ALA A 96 10.01 -4.74 4.92
CA ALA A 96 10.18 -5.80 5.91
C ALA A 96 8.97 -5.92 6.84
N ASP A 97 8.43 -4.80 7.31
CA ASP A 97 7.25 -4.76 8.18
C ASP A 97 6.01 -5.32 7.47
N VAL A 98 5.79 -4.93 6.21
CA VAL A 98 4.68 -5.44 5.41
C VAL A 98 4.83 -6.94 5.14
N ASP A 99 6.03 -7.39 4.79
CA ASP A 99 6.31 -8.81 4.53
C ASP A 99 6.16 -9.66 5.80
N ALA A 100 6.59 -9.16 6.96
CA ALA A 100 6.36 -9.80 8.25
C ALA A 100 4.87 -9.87 8.60
N PHE A 101 4.13 -8.78 8.37
CA PHE A 101 2.69 -8.73 8.60
C PHE A 101 1.94 -9.74 7.73
N LEU A 102 2.25 -9.84 6.43
CA LEU A 102 1.60 -10.76 5.49
C LEU A 102 1.85 -12.23 5.86
N ARG A 103 3.04 -12.57 6.35
CA ARG A 103 3.36 -13.93 6.84
C ARG A 103 2.69 -14.31 8.16
N SER A 104 2.16 -13.34 8.90
CA SER A 104 1.45 -13.58 10.17
C SER A 104 -0.05 -13.84 10.00
N CYS A 105 -0.56 -13.74 8.77
CA CYS A 105 -1.97 -13.91 8.42
C CYS A 105 -2.34 -15.35 8.04
#